data_AF-A0A2E5J035-F1
#
_entry.id   AF-A0A2E5J035-F1
#
_cell.length_a   1.000
_cell.length_b   1.000
_cell.length_c   1.000
_cell.angle_alpha   90.00
_cell.angle_beta   90.00
_cell.angle_gamma   90.00
#
_symmetry.space_group_name_H-M   'P 1'
#
loop_
_entity.id
_entity.type
_entity.pdbx_description
1 polymer ?
#
loop_
_entity_poly.entity_id
_entity_poly.type
_entity_poly.pdbx_seq_one_letter_code
_entity_poly.pdbx_strand_id
1 'polypeptide(L)'
;MTSKLIHWDIYEIQTKETPIRGVMLRGRIRKLCLEKERNVLVENTHDKEKSVRFAIPSKEDSSLIVEYLHSILPDATIKRVEEHIPNPILSKLKVNITERYTL
;
A
#
# COMPACT_ATOMS: atom_id res chain seq x y z
N MET A 1 5.03 0.78 29.36
CA MET A 1 5.93 0.86 28.20
C MET A 1 5.25 1.72 27.14
N THR A 2 5.82 2.84 26.74
CA THR A 2 5.33 3.57 25.56
C THR A 2 5.69 2.77 24.32
N SER A 3 4.69 2.14 23.72
CA SER A 3 4.80 1.51 22.40
C SER A 3 5.29 2.56 21.40
N LYS A 4 6.43 2.32 20.73
CA LYS A 4 6.87 3.18 19.63
C LYS A 4 5.95 2.95 18.44
N LEU A 5 5.55 4.04 17.77
CA LEU A 5 4.74 3.96 16.56
C LEU A 5 5.51 3.23 15.45
N ILE A 6 4.84 2.30 14.79
CA ILE A 6 5.33 1.70 13.54
C ILE A 6 5.16 2.75 12.44
N HIS A 7 6.23 2.96 11.69
CA HIS A 7 6.23 3.82 10.52
C HIS A 7 6.11 2.95 9.27
N TRP A 8 5.50 3.49 8.23
CA TRP A 8 5.13 2.75 7.03
C TRP A 8 5.54 3.50 5.78
N ASP A 9 5.97 2.74 4.77
CA ASP A 9 6.25 3.26 3.44
C ASP A 9 5.09 2.87 2.52
N ILE A 10 4.51 3.86 1.84
CA ILE A 10 3.29 3.69 1.05
C ILE A 10 3.66 3.61 -0.42
N TYR A 11 3.12 2.60 -1.09
CA TYR A 11 3.31 2.32 -2.49
C TYR A 11 1.96 2.37 -3.21
N GLU A 12 1.95 2.97 -4.40
CA GLU A 12 0.79 3.08 -5.26
C GLU A 12 0.96 2.18 -6.49
N ILE A 13 -0.05 1.34 -6.71
CA ILE A 13 -0.17 0.47 -7.87
C ILE A 13 -1.12 1.14 -8.86
N GLN A 14 -0.66 1.28 -10.09
CA GLN A 14 -1.46 1.69 -11.24
C GLN A 14 -1.24 0.72 -12.39
N THR A 15 -2.25 0.50 -13.22
CA THR A 15 -2.15 -0.28 -14.46
C THR A 15 -2.55 0.60 -15.63
N LYS A 16 -2.12 0.22 -16.84
CA LYS A 16 -2.51 0.94 -18.05
C LYS A 16 -3.91 0.53 -18.49
N GLU A 17 -4.14 -0.78 -18.55
CA GLU A 17 -5.36 -1.35 -19.13
C GLU A 17 -6.00 -2.38 -18.18
N THR A 18 -5.20 -3.13 -17.43
CA THR A 18 -5.72 -4.21 -16.59
C THR A 18 -6.58 -3.68 -15.45
N PRO A 19 -7.82 -4.17 -15.26
CA PRO A 19 -8.64 -3.80 -14.12
C PRO A 19 -8.01 -4.26 -12.79
N ILE A 20 -7.74 -3.32 -11.88
CA ILE A 20 -7.17 -3.64 -10.55
C ILE A 20 -8.20 -3.60 -9.41
N ARG A 21 -9.42 -3.13 -9.68
CA ARG A 21 -10.55 -3.17 -8.73
C ARG A 21 -11.48 -4.31 -9.13
N GLY A 22 -12.07 -4.97 -8.12
CA GLY A 22 -12.96 -6.12 -8.33
C GLY A 22 -12.24 -7.46 -8.59
N VAL A 23 -10.91 -7.47 -8.74
CA VAL A 23 -10.10 -8.67 -9.03
C VAL A 23 -9.44 -9.30 -7.80
N MET A 24 -9.95 -8.99 -6.60
CA MET A 24 -9.42 -9.47 -5.32
C MET A 24 -7.93 -9.14 -5.05
N LEU A 25 -7.34 -8.16 -5.74
CA LEU A 25 -5.92 -7.80 -5.63
C LEU A 25 -5.47 -7.57 -4.18
N ARG A 26 -6.26 -6.82 -3.40
CA ARG A 26 -5.98 -6.56 -1.97
C ARG A 26 -5.90 -7.85 -1.16
N GLY A 27 -6.82 -8.78 -1.40
CA GLY A 27 -6.85 -10.08 -0.73
C GLY A 27 -5.64 -10.94 -1.10
N ARG A 28 -5.21 -10.90 -2.36
CA ARG A 28 -4.02 -11.61 -2.85
C ARG A 28 -2.72 -11.09 -2.21
N ILE A 29 -2.53 -9.78 -2.18
CA ILE A 29 -1.37 -9.15 -1.51
C ILE A 29 -1.34 -9.53 -0.02
N ARG A 30 -2.50 -9.42 0.67
CA ARG A 30 -2.62 -9.83 2.07
C ARG A 30 -2.27 -11.30 2.28
N LYS A 31 -2.78 -12.20 1.42
CA LYS A 31 -2.49 -13.64 1.51
C LYS A 31 -1.00 -13.92 1.34
N LEU A 32 -0.35 -13.32 0.34
CA LEU A 32 1.10 -13.44 0.13
C LEU A 32 1.89 -13.04 1.38
N CYS A 33 1.58 -11.88 1.96
CA CYS A 33 2.32 -11.39 3.12
C CYS A 33 2.09 -12.25 4.37
N LEU A 34 0.88 -12.77 4.56
CA LEU A 34 0.60 -13.72 5.64
C LEU A 34 1.41 -15.02 5.50
N GLU A 35 1.53 -15.58 4.30
CA GLU A 35 2.34 -16.77 4.03
C GLU A 35 3.85 -16.54 4.23
N LYS A 36 4.28 -15.27 4.24
CA LYS A 36 5.68 -14.88 4.46
C LYS A 36 5.92 -14.28 5.84
N GLU A 37 4.93 -14.29 6.73
CA GLU A 37 4.99 -13.71 8.07
C GLU A 37 5.36 -12.21 8.06
N ARG A 38 4.83 -11.47 7.07
CA ARG A 38 5.08 -10.04 6.87
C ARG A 38 3.83 -9.19 7.12
N ASN A 39 4.05 -8.01 7.69
CA ASN A 39 3.00 -7.02 7.86
C ASN A 39 2.74 -6.27 6.55
N VAL A 40 1.47 -6.04 6.23
CA VAL A 40 1.07 -5.22 5.09
C VAL A 40 -0.27 -4.57 5.36
N LEU A 41 -0.42 -3.33 4.90
CA LEU A 41 -1.70 -2.64 4.78
C LEU A 41 -2.05 -2.53 3.30
N VAL A 42 -3.31 -2.69 2.92
CA VAL A 42 -3.73 -2.58 1.51
C VAL A 42 -5.14 -2.00 1.40
N GLU A 43 -5.30 -0.92 0.66
CA GLU A 43 -6.60 -0.26 0.43
C GLU A 43 -6.80 0.14 -1.02
N ASN A 44 -8.08 0.28 -1.42
CA ASN A 44 -8.40 0.95 -2.67
C ASN A 44 -8.27 2.47 -2.46
N THR A 45 -7.80 3.18 -3.47
CA THR A 45 -7.78 4.65 -3.43
C THR A 45 -9.21 5.19 -3.60
N HIS A 46 -9.56 6.23 -2.84
CA HIS A 46 -10.79 7.00 -2.99
C HIS A 46 -10.51 8.39 -3.57
N ASP A 47 -9.27 8.86 -3.49
CA ASP A 47 -8.80 10.13 -4.07
C ASP A 47 -8.31 10.01 -5.52
N LYS A 48 -8.01 8.80 -5.99
CA LYS A 48 -7.50 8.55 -7.33
C LYS A 48 -8.29 7.42 -8.00
N GLU A 49 -8.64 7.58 -9.27
CA GLU A 49 -9.28 6.51 -10.03
C GLU A 49 -8.29 5.37 -10.33
N LYS A 50 -8.82 4.14 -10.41
CA LYS A 50 -8.10 2.94 -10.87
C LYS A 50 -6.72 2.76 -10.21
N SER A 51 -6.65 3.01 -8.90
CA SER A 51 -5.45 2.75 -8.10
C SER A 51 -5.77 1.93 -6.85
N VAL A 52 -4.75 1.19 -6.40
CA VAL A 52 -4.68 0.45 -5.14
C VAL A 52 -3.38 0.84 -4.47
N ARG A 53 -3.40 1.06 -3.16
CA ARG A 53 -2.18 1.33 -2.39
C ARG A 53 -1.92 0.21 -1.41
N PHE A 54 -0.65 -0.13 -1.24
CA PHE A 54 -0.20 -0.96 -0.14
C PHE A 54 0.84 -0.21 0.67
N ALA A 55 1.02 -0.60 1.93
CA ALA A 55 2.10 -0.10 2.76
C ALA A 55 2.75 -1.25 3.52
N ILE A 56 4.06 -1.14 3.68
CA ILE A 56 4.90 -2.05 4.46
C ILE A 56 5.59 -1.26 5.58
N PRO A 57 5.99 -1.88 6.69
CA PRO A 57 6.78 -1.19 7.70
C PRO A 57 8.04 -0.58 7.09
N SER A 58 8.35 0.66 7.47
CA SER A 58 9.50 1.39 6.92
C SER A 58 10.79 0.60 7.08
N LYS A 59 11.67 0.69 6.08
CA LYS A 59 12.93 -0.06 5.97
C LYS A 59 12.79 -1.56 5.65
N GLU A 60 11.57 -2.08 5.51
CA GLU A 60 11.39 -3.40 4.92
C GLU A 60 11.54 -3.39 3.40
N ASP A 61 11.92 -4.53 2.83
CA ASP A 61 12.07 -4.69 1.39
C ASP A 61 10.71 -4.93 0.69
N SER A 62 10.37 -4.07 -0.28
CA SER A 62 9.15 -4.21 -1.08
C SER A 62 9.28 -5.20 -2.24
N SER A 63 10.48 -5.69 -2.56
CA SER A 63 10.76 -6.44 -3.80
C SER A 63 9.87 -7.67 -3.96
N LEU A 64 9.65 -8.44 -2.89
CA LEU A 64 8.73 -9.58 -2.89
C LEU A 64 7.32 -9.24 -3.42
N ILE A 65 6.75 -8.13 -2.94
CA ILE A 65 5.40 -7.71 -3.33
C ILE A 65 5.42 -7.19 -4.77
N VAL A 66 6.46 -6.43 -5.14
CA VAL A 66 6.63 -5.88 -6.49
C VAL A 66 6.77 -6.99 -7.53
N GLU A 67 7.61 -7.99 -7.29
CA GLU A 67 7.79 -9.16 -8.16
C GLU A 67 6.50 -9.95 -8.31
N TYR A 68 5.80 -10.20 -7.20
CA TYR A 68 4.49 -10.84 -7.23
C TYR A 68 3.50 -10.05 -8.08
N LEU A 69 3.41 -8.74 -7.87
CA LEU A 69 2.51 -7.87 -8.63
C LEU A 69 2.81 -7.90 -10.12
N HIS A 70 4.07 -7.83 -10.53
CA HIS A 70 4.44 -7.93 -11.94
C HIS A 70 4.11 -9.30 -12.55
N SER A 71 4.17 -10.39 -11.77
CA SER A 71 3.79 -11.73 -12.26
C SER A 71 2.29 -11.85 -12.59
N ILE A 72 1.42 -11.14 -11.86
CA ILE A 72 -0.04 -11.20 -12.05
C ILE A 72 -0.60 -9.99 -12.82
N LEU A 73 0.15 -8.90 -12.90
CA LEU A 73 -0.19 -7.64 -13.56
C LEU A 73 1.06 -7.11 -14.29
N PRO A 74 1.38 -7.64 -15.49
CA PRO A 74 2.58 -7.26 -16.22
C PRO A 74 2.65 -5.76 -16.60
N ASP A 75 1.49 -5.10 -16.72
CA ASP A 75 1.38 -3.68 -17.03
C ASP A 75 1.33 -2.77 -15.78
N ALA A 76 1.51 -3.33 -14.58
CA ALA A 76 1.51 -2.55 -13.35
C ALA A 76 2.73 -1.66 -13.24
N THR A 77 2.51 -0.41 -12.85
CA THR A 77 3.53 0.52 -12.37
C THR A 77 3.36 0.67 -10.87
N ILE A 78 4.43 0.40 -10.11
CA ILE A 78 4.46 0.54 -8.66
C ILE A 78 5.40 1.69 -8.31
N LYS A 79 4.91 2.69 -7.56
CA LYS A 79 5.71 3.83 -7.12
C LYS A 79 5.55 4.04 -5.62
N ARG A 80 6.65 4.31 -4.93
CA ARG A 80 6.59 4.81 -3.55
C ARG A 80 6.06 6.24 -3.57
N VAL A 81 5.01 6.51 -2.81
CA VAL A 81 4.31 7.81 -2.79
C VAL A 81 4.49 8.55 -1.47
N GLU A 82 4.69 7.83 -0.38
CA GLU A 82 5.01 8.40 0.93
C GLU A 82 6.01 7.47 1.64
N GLU A 83 6.82 8.03 2.53
CA GLU A 83 7.83 7.30 3.30
C GLU A 83 7.72 7.68 4.77
N HIS A 84 7.96 6.71 5.65
CA HIS A 84 8.05 6.96 7.09
C HIS A 84 6.79 7.57 7.72
N ILE A 85 5.60 7.07 7.34
CA ILE A 85 4.32 7.59 7.85
C ILE A 85 3.83 6.73 9.04
N PRO A 86 3.59 7.31 10.23
CA PRO A 86 2.95 6.60 11.32
C PRO A 86 1.43 6.50 11.09
N ASN A 87 0.83 5.36 11.43
CA ASN A 87 -0.62 5.09 11.34
C ASN A 87 -1.26 5.56 10.00
N PRO A 88 -0.78 5.09 8.84
CA PRO A 88 -1.19 5.63 7.55
C PRO A 88 -2.63 5.25 7.19
N ILE A 89 -3.32 6.17 6.52
CA ILE A 89 -4.55 5.94 5.78
C ILE A 89 -4.22 5.89 4.29
N LEU A 90 -4.47 4.75 3.65
CA LEU A 90 -4.04 4.49 2.28
C LEU A 90 -5.08 4.93 1.25
N SER A 91 -6.37 4.89 1.60
CA SER A 91 -7.47 5.28 0.72
C SER A 91 -7.45 6.74 0.32
N LYS A 92 -6.80 7.62 1.09
CA LYS A 92 -6.73 9.05 0.80
C LYS A 92 -5.49 9.71 1.40
N LEU A 93 -4.43 9.90 0.62
CA LEU A 93 -3.11 10.34 1.16
C LEU A 93 -3.18 11.65 1.93
N LYS A 94 -4.06 12.55 1.49
CA LYS A 94 -4.27 13.86 2.09
C LYS A 94 -4.73 13.82 3.55
N VAL A 95 -5.17 12.66 4.06
CA VAL A 95 -5.59 12.44 5.44
C VAL A 95 -4.38 12.19 6.35
N ASN A 96 -3.24 11.80 5.79
CA ASN A 96 -2.00 11.60 6.53
C ASN A 96 -1.31 12.92 6.94
N ILE A 97 -1.84 14.06 6.48
CA ILE A 97 -1.36 15.40 6.85
C ILE A 97 -2.07 15.81 8.14
N THR A 98 -1.37 15.69 9.27
CA THR A 98 -1.94 15.85 10.61
C THR A 98 -2.41 17.26 10.90
N GLU A 99 -1.75 18.29 10.33
CA GLU A 99 -2.06 19.71 10.52
C GLU A 99 -3.45 20.10 10.03
N ARG A 100 -4.10 19.23 9.24
CA ARG A 100 -5.44 19.45 8.71
C ARG A 100 -6.57 19.17 9.69
N TYR A 101 -6.25 18.61 10.85
CA TYR A 101 -7.24 18.11 11.79
C TYR A 101 -7.01 18.74 13.16
N THR A 102 -8.09 19.27 13.73
CA THR A 102 -8.15 19.70 15.13
C THR A 102 -8.90 18.63 15.92
N LEU A 103 -8.45 18.37 17.15
CA LEU A 103 -9.13 17.45 18.08
C LEU A 103 -10.18 18.19 18.92
#